data_AF-A0A3R7D6Z4-F1
#
_entry.id   AF-A0A3R7D6Z4-F1
#
_cell.length_a   1.000
_cell.length_b   1.000
_cell.length_c   1.000
_cell.angle_alpha   90.00
_cell.angle_beta   90.00
_cell.angle_gamma   90.00
#
_symmetry.space_group_name_H-M   'P 1'
#
loop_
_entity.id
_entity.type
_entity.pdbx_description
1 polymer ?
#
loop_
_entity_poly.entity_id
_entity_poly.type
_entity_poly.pdbx_seq_one_letter_code
_entity_poly.pdbx_strand_id
1 'polypeptide(L)'
;MQPQPDHNSTHSSTESTDDSLLKRRCFLRGSTALAASTMGIATFGGHVAAHFPASLEVDIKPGSEKNPINPKSNGVIPVAVLQTDEFDPTSEDVRYRFGAPDIVGEGGGARPKHDGHVEDVNGDGRDDLVLHFPIAETGFDGDTSGGRLEWERTEAGEHGLSGADTVTIVGHGPR
;
A
#
# COMPACT_ATOMS: atom_id res chain seq x y z
N MET A 1 12.40 -77.28 -24.92
CA MET A 1 10.98 -77.67 -24.86
C MET A 1 10.23 -76.60 -24.09
N GLN A 2 9.55 -75.71 -24.82
CA GLN A 2 8.37 -75.04 -24.29
C GLN A 2 7.26 -76.09 -24.16
N PRO A 3 6.34 -75.92 -23.20
CA PRO A 3 5.05 -75.34 -23.63
C PRO A 3 4.42 -74.40 -22.59
N GLN A 4 3.71 -73.38 -23.10
CA GLN A 4 2.57 -72.76 -22.41
C GLN A 4 1.39 -73.74 -22.44
N PRO A 5 0.43 -73.57 -21.51
CA PRO A 5 -0.92 -73.31 -21.99
C PRO A 5 -1.64 -72.19 -21.24
N ASP A 6 -2.34 -71.42 -22.06
CA ASP A 6 -3.25 -70.33 -21.75
C ASP A 6 -4.62 -70.80 -21.22
N HIS A 7 -5.34 -69.81 -20.66
CA HIS A 7 -6.80 -69.67 -20.56
C HIS A 7 -7.52 -70.00 -19.22
N ASN A 8 -7.81 -68.92 -18.48
CA ASN A 8 -9.13 -68.25 -18.46
C ASN A 8 -9.96 -68.28 -17.15
N SER A 9 -10.25 -67.04 -16.70
CA SER A 9 -11.45 -66.56 -16.01
C SER A 9 -11.75 -67.03 -14.58
N THR A 10 -11.70 -66.10 -13.62
CA THR A 10 -12.91 -65.36 -13.14
C THR A 10 -12.58 -64.70 -11.78
N HIS A 11 -12.59 -63.36 -11.80
CA HIS A 11 -12.90 -62.45 -10.71
C HIS A 11 -11.86 -62.16 -9.61
N SER A 12 -11.15 -61.06 -9.89
CA SER A 12 -11.04 -59.87 -9.03
C SER A 12 -10.28 -60.02 -7.71
N SER A 13 -9.00 -59.69 -7.75
CA SER A 13 -8.25 -59.18 -6.59
C SER A 13 -7.26 -58.13 -7.09
N THR A 14 -7.61 -56.87 -6.80
CA THR A 14 -6.72 -55.78 -6.36
C THR A 14 -5.41 -55.57 -7.11
N GLU A 15 -5.42 -54.60 -8.03
CA GLU A 15 -4.21 -53.89 -8.46
C GLU A 15 -3.96 -52.69 -7.54
N SER A 16 -2.71 -52.60 -7.09
CA SER A 16 -2.10 -51.47 -6.39
C SER A 16 -1.61 -50.42 -7.38
N THR A 17 -2.08 -49.19 -7.26
CA THR A 17 -1.37 -47.96 -7.63
C THR A 17 -2.02 -46.86 -6.80
N ASP A 18 -1.34 -46.41 -5.75
CA ASP A 18 -1.86 -45.38 -4.84
C ASP A 18 -1.63 -44.02 -5.49
N ASP A 19 -2.66 -43.56 -6.20
CA ASP A 19 -2.84 -42.17 -6.55
C ASP A 19 -4.33 -41.83 -6.33
N SER A 20 -4.59 -40.57 -6.00
CA SER A 20 -5.91 -39.96 -5.85
C SER A 20 -6.63 -40.05 -4.48
N LEU A 21 -6.78 -38.85 -3.92
CA LEU A 21 -8.04 -38.22 -3.50
C LEU A 21 -9.07 -39.07 -2.72
N LEU A 22 -9.40 -38.55 -1.53
CA LEU A 22 -10.66 -38.81 -0.80
C LEU A 22 -10.95 -40.28 -0.45
N LYS A 23 -10.51 -40.71 0.74
CA LYS A 23 -11.13 -41.81 1.51
C LYS A 23 -10.83 -41.58 3.00
N ARG A 24 -11.71 -40.97 3.79
CA ARG A 24 -12.95 -41.53 4.37
C ARG A 24 -12.79 -43.00 4.79
N ARG A 25 -12.59 -43.21 6.09
CA ARG A 25 -12.82 -44.43 6.89
C ARG A 25 -12.66 -44.03 8.36
N CYS A 26 -13.33 -44.57 9.37
CA CYS A 26 -14.27 -45.67 9.49
C CYS A 26 -15.01 -45.51 10.84
N PHE A 27 -16.14 -46.21 10.97
CA PHE A 27 -17.08 -46.26 12.09
C PHE A 27 -16.48 -46.66 13.46
N LEU A 28 -16.98 -46.06 14.55
CA LEU A 28 -17.08 -46.70 15.87
C LEU A 28 -18.48 -46.48 16.47
N ARG A 29 -19.22 -47.57 16.69
CA ARG A 29 -20.33 -47.64 17.67
C ARG A 29 -19.70 -47.85 19.05
N GLY A 30 -20.04 -47.01 20.02
CA GLY A 30 -19.66 -47.17 21.42
C GLY A 30 -20.23 -46.06 22.29
N SER A 31 -21.17 -46.41 23.15
CA SER A 31 -21.97 -45.55 24.03
C SER A 31 -21.18 -45.02 25.25
N THR A 32 -21.68 -43.89 25.79
CA THR A 32 -21.47 -43.27 27.13
C THR A 32 -20.11 -42.68 27.49
N ALA A 33 -20.04 -41.34 27.61
CA ALA A 33 -19.96 -40.61 28.88
C ALA A 33 -19.93 -39.09 28.65
N LEU A 34 -20.69 -38.35 29.44
CA LEU A 34 -20.79 -36.89 29.42
C LEU A 34 -19.51 -36.24 29.95
N ALA A 35 -18.94 -35.28 29.20
CA ALA A 35 -18.09 -34.24 29.77
C ALA A 35 -18.43 -32.92 29.08
N ALA A 36 -19.16 -32.07 29.80
CA ALA A 36 -19.48 -30.72 29.39
C ALA A 36 -18.21 -29.87 29.44
N SER A 37 -17.73 -29.46 28.27
CA SER A 37 -16.83 -28.31 28.15
C SER A 37 -17.42 -27.40 27.09
N THR A 38 -18.22 -26.43 27.54
CA THR A 38 -18.62 -25.27 26.74
C THR A 38 -17.37 -24.44 26.48
N MET A 39 -16.55 -24.85 25.53
CA MET A 39 -15.48 -23.99 25.02
C MET A 39 -16.18 -22.91 24.20
N GLY A 40 -16.15 -21.70 24.74
CA GLY A 40 -16.76 -20.52 24.15
C GLY A 40 -16.40 -20.43 22.68
N ILE A 41 -17.41 -20.17 21.85
CA ILE A 41 -17.16 -19.65 20.52
C ILE A 41 -16.52 -18.29 20.79
N ALA A 42 -15.20 -18.20 20.64
CA ALA A 42 -14.54 -16.92 20.58
C ALA A 42 -15.22 -16.18 19.43
N THR A 43 -16.08 -15.20 19.76
CA THR A 43 -16.34 -14.11 18.84
C THR A 43 -14.96 -13.56 18.54
N PHE A 44 -14.42 -13.89 17.38
CA PHE A 44 -13.43 -13.04 16.76
C PHE A 44 -14.19 -11.76 16.42
N GLY A 45 -14.31 -10.89 17.43
CA GLY A 45 -14.43 -9.45 17.23
C GLY A 45 -13.08 -8.97 16.69
N GLY A 46 -12.64 -9.57 15.58
CA GLY A 46 -11.61 -9.02 14.73
C GLY A 46 -12.31 -7.90 14.00
N HIS A 47 -12.49 -6.77 14.67
CA HIS A 47 -12.44 -5.52 13.94
C HIS A 47 -11.02 -5.53 13.39
N VAL A 48 -10.87 -5.98 12.15
CA VAL A 48 -9.83 -5.41 11.32
C VAL A 48 -10.25 -3.94 11.23
N ALA A 49 -9.87 -3.16 12.24
CA ALA A 49 -9.63 -1.76 12.01
C ALA A 49 -8.56 -1.81 10.94
N ALA A 50 -8.97 -1.70 9.68
CA ALA A 50 -8.06 -1.38 8.62
C ALA A 50 -7.34 -0.15 9.15
N HIS A 51 -6.06 -0.33 9.50
CA HIS A 51 -5.20 0.78 9.88
C HIS A 51 -4.94 1.49 8.56
N PHE A 52 -5.93 2.26 8.11
CA PHE A 52 -5.69 3.28 7.12
C PHE A 52 -4.75 4.25 7.83
N PRO A 53 -3.49 4.37 7.38
CA PRO A 53 -2.59 5.34 7.98
C PRO A 53 -3.30 6.70 7.94
N ALA A 54 -3.17 7.48 9.00
CA ALA A 54 -3.67 8.84 8.96
C ALA A 54 -3.04 9.52 7.72
N SER A 55 -3.90 10.11 6.89
CA SER A 55 -3.47 10.73 5.65
C SER A 55 -3.16 12.20 5.90
N LEU A 56 -2.14 12.71 5.24
CA LEU A 56 -1.91 14.15 5.15
C LEU A 56 -2.92 14.73 4.15
N GLU A 57 -3.53 15.86 4.49
CA GLU A 57 -4.18 16.72 3.50
C GLU A 57 -3.10 17.51 2.76
N VAL A 58 -3.06 17.35 1.43
CA VAL A 58 -1.98 17.87 0.58
C VAL A 58 -2.58 18.55 -0.64
N ASP A 59 -2.04 19.71 -0.99
CA ASP A 59 -2.32 20.41 -2.23
C ASP A 59 -1.00 20.61 -3.01
N ILE A 60 -0.87 19.93 -4.15
CA ILE A 60 0.29 20.08 -5.01
C ILE A 60 0.09 21.34 -5.84
N LYS A 61 1.06 22.24 -5.85
CA LYS A 61 0.98 23.49 -6.62
C LYS A 61 -0.30 24.31 -6.30
N PRO A 62 -0.42 24.82 -5.06
CA PRO A 62 -1.60 25.56 -4.64
C PRO A 62 -2.01 26.69 -5.59
N GLY A 63 -3.33 26.86 -5.72
CA GLY A 63 -3.94 27.78 -6.68
C GLY A 63 -4.00 27.23 -8.12
N SER A 64 -3.68 25.95 -8.33
CA SER A 64 -3.88 25.24 -9.59
C SER A 64 -4.77 24.02 -9.36
N GLU A 65 -5.79 23.80 -10.20
CA GLU A 65 -6.62 22.60 -10.06
C GLU A 65 -6.01 21.37 -10.77
N LYS A 66 -5.11 21.60 -11.73
CA LYS A 66 -4.56 20.56 -12.61
C LYS A 66 -3.14 20.17 -12.28
N ASN A 67 -2.47 20.99 -11.47
CA ASN A 67 -1.12 20.77 -10.99
C ASN A 67 -0.17 20.36 -12.12
N PRO A 68 -0.02 21.22 -13.16
CA PRO A 68 0.82 20.90 -14.30
C PRO A 68 2.28 20.82 -13.87
N ILE A 69 2.91 19.67 -14.10
CA ILE A 69 4.32 19.42 -13.83
C ILE A 69 5.02 19.15 -15.15
N ASN A 70 6.11 19.89 -15.42
CA ASN A 70 7.00 19.59 -16.54
C ASN A 70 8.29 18.94 -16.00
N PRO A 71 8.45 17.60 -16.10
CA PRO A 71 9.63 16.90 -15.59
C PRO A 71 10.94 17.34 -16.24
N LYS A 72 10.89 17.94 -17.44
CA LYS A 72 12.06 18.46 -18.15
C LYS A 72 12.49 19.86 -17.69
N SER A 73 11.73 20.49 -16.80
CA SER A 73 12.07 21.80 -16.25
C SER A 73 13.00 21.67 -15.05
N ASN A 74 13.88 22.65 -14.85
CA ASN A 74 14.78 22.72 -13.69
C ASN A 74 14.16 23.48 -12.50
N GLY A 75 12.82 23.53 -12.46
CA GLY A 75 12.07 24.28 -11.46
C GLY A 75 11.93 23.54 -10.13
N VAL A 76 11.07 24.10 -9.29
CA VAL A 76 10.58 23.47 -8.06
C VAL A 76 9.07 23.34 -8.12
N ILE A 77 8.53 22.36 -7.40
CA ILE A 77 7.09 22.17 -7.20
C ILE A 77 6.79 22.60 -5.76
N PRO A 78 5.98 23.66 -5.57
CA PRO A 78 5.43 23.95 -4.26
C PRO A 78 4.38 22.89 -3.90
N VAL A 79 4.38 22.41 -2.66
CA VAL A 79 3.39 21.47 -2.12
C VAL A 79 3.00 21.98 -0.74
N ALA A 80 1.71 22.21 -0.53
CA ALA A 80 1.16 22.56 0.77
C ALA A 80 0.77 21.28 1.52
N VAL A 81 1.13 21.22 2.80
CA VAL A 81 0.57 20.28 3.76
C VAL A 81 -0.40 21.08 4.60
N LEU A 82 -1.68 20.73 4.52
CA LEU A 82 -2.72 21.47 5.20
C LEU A 82 -2.80 21.04 6.67
N GLN A 83 -3.01 22.01 7.55
CA GLN A 83 -3.26 21.71 8.95
C GLN A 83 -4.66 21.12 9.13
N THR A 84 -4.73 19.98 9.81
CA THR A 84 -6.01 19.36 10.21
C THR A 84 -6.11 19.28 11.73
N ASP A 85 -7.26 18.83 12.23
CA ASP A 85 -7.43 18.58 13.66
C ASP A 85 -6.54 17.43 14.16
N GLU A 86 -6.05 16.57 13.26
CA GLU A 86 -5.20 15.41 13.54
C GLU A 86 -3.70 15.66 13.31
N PHE A 87 -3.35 16.64 12.46
CA PHE A 87 -1.96 16.89 12.07
C PHE A 87 -1.69 18.39 11.89
N ASP A 88 -0.73 18.90 12.66
CA ASP A 88 -0.18 20.25 12.51
C ASP A 88 1.21 20.18 11.88
N PRO A 89 1.35 20.54 10.59
CA PRO A 89 2.63 20.45 9.88
C PRO A 89 3.67 21.46 10.38
N THR A 90 3.26 22.53 11.08
CA THR A 90 4.18 23.59 11.54
C THR A 90 4.87 23.23 12.87
N SER A 91 4.30 22.29 13.60
CA SER A 91 4.82 21.78 14.88
C SER A 91 5.73 20.56 14.73
N GLU A 92 5.85 20.01 13.52
CA GLU A 92 6.59 18.78 13.21
C GLU A 92 7.92 19.05 12.51
N ASP A 93 8.86 18.11 12.64
CA ASP A 93 10.13 18.19 11.90
C ASP A 93 9.89 18.08 10.39
N VAL A 94 10.59 18.91 9.61
CA VAL A 94 10.52 18.92 8.14
C VAL A 94 11.27 17.72 7.55
N ARG A 95 10.60 16.55 7.55
CA ARG A 95 11.13 15.28 7.03
C ARG A 95 10.24 14.69 5.94
N TYR A 96 10.06 15.46 4.86
CA TYR A 96 9.16 15.09 3.79
C TYR A 96 9.88 14.49 2.57
N ARG A 97 9.17 13.66 1.82
CA ARG A 97 9.54 13.15 0.49
C ARG A 97 8.39 13.33 -0.48
N PHE A 98 8.68 13.86 -1.65
CA PHE A 98 7.66 14.11 -2.67
C PHE A 98 8.06 13.53 -4.03
N GLY A 99 7.10 12.97 -4.75
CA GLY A 99 7.32 12.55 -6.13
C GLY A 99 6.28 11.58 -6.68
N ALA A 100 6.68 10.83 -7.70
CA ALA A 100 5.88 9.76 -8.28
C ALA A 100 5.59 8.69 -7.21
N PRO A 101 4.35 8.17 -7.10
CA PRO A 101 3.94 7.31 -5.99
C PRO A 101 4.78 6.04 -5.83
N ASP A 102 5.19 5.45 -6.94
CA ASP A 102 6.04 4.27 -7.06
C ASP A 102 7.48 4.58 -6.60
N ILE A 103 8.05 5.71 -7.01
CA ILE A 103 9.37 6.15 -6.56
C ILE A 103 9.39 6.46 -5.06
N VAL A 104 8.36 7.15 -4.57
CA VAL A 104 8.22 7.50 -3.14
C VAL A 104 7.98 6.24 -2.30
N GLY A 105 7.15 5.30 -2.76
CA GLY A 105 6.87 4.05 -2.07
C GLY A 105 8.10 3.13 -1.91
N GLU A 106 9.14 3.33 -2.71
CA GLU A 106 10.44 2.65 -2.58
C GLU A 106 11.45 3.41 -1.70
N GLY A 107 11.03 4.51 -1.07
CA GLY A 107 11.87 5.38 -0.23
C GLY A 107 12.68 6.42 -1.01
N GLY A 108 12.40 6.59 -2.31
CA GLY A 108 13.00 7.60 -3.17
C GLY A 108 12.33 8.98 -3.02
N GLY A 109 12.26 9.72 -4.12
CA GLY A 109 11.60 11.02 -4.20
C GLY A 109 12.46 12.19 -3.73
N ALA A 110 11.96 13.39 -4.02
CA ALA A 110 12.64 14.65 -3.74
C ALA A 110 12.53 15.04 -2.27
N ARG A 111 13.59 15.62 -1.73
CA ARG A 111 13.57 16.32 -0.44
C ARG A 111 13.25 17.81 -0.65
N PRO A 112 12.63 18.48 0.33
CA PRO A 112 12.38 19.92 0.20
C PRO A 112 13.73 20.67 0.17
N LYS A 113 13.82 21.74 -0.63
CA LYS A 113 15.05 22.54 -0.75
C LYS A 113 15.39 23.36 0.49
N HIS A 114 14.42 23.57 1.37
CA HIS A 114 14.48 24.38 2.56
C HIS A 114 13.30 24.00 3.47
N ASP A 115 13.27 24.54 4.68
CA ASP A 115 12.26 24.18 5.69
C ASP A 115 10.83 24.63 5.34
N GLY A 116 10.68 25.51 4.34
CA GLY A 116 9.38 25.92 3.82
C GLY A 116 8.99 27.31 4.31
N HIS A 117 7.70 27.60 4.26
CA HIS A 117 7.09 28.77 4.87
C HIS A 117 5.65 28.45 5.25
N VAL A 118 5.13 29.25 6.17
CA VAL A 118 3.77 29.10 6.70
C VAL A 118 2.84 30.09 6.00
N GLU A 119 1.69 29.58 5.55
CA GLU A 119 0.62 30.35 4.90
C GLU A 119 -0.71 29.62 5.09
N ASP A 120 -1.82 30.34 5.23
CA ASP A 120 -3.17 29.77 5.14
C ASP A 120 -3.55 29.62 3.66
N VAL A 121 -3.36 28.43 3.11
CA VAL A 121 -3.48 28.15 1.68
C VAL A 121 -4.95 27.97 1.27
N ASN A 122 -5.76 27.36 2.14
CA ASN A 122 -7.16 27.04 1.85
C ASN A 122 -8.15 28.09 2.38
N GLY A 123 -7.69 29.07 3.17
CA GLY A 123 -8.48 30.17 3.73
C GLY A 123 -9.32 29.78 4.94
N ASP A 124 -8.94 28.73 5.67
CA ASP A 124 -9.70 28.24 6.82
C ASP A 124 -9.24 28.82 8.17
N GLY A 125 -8.19 29.64 8.16
CA GLY A 125 -7.62 30.31 9.32
C GLY A 125 -6.66 29.44 10.14
N ARG A 126 -6.22 28.30 9.61
CA ARG A 126 -5.12 27.48 10.15
C ARG A 126 -3.85 27.66 9.32
N ASP A 127 -2.72 27.38 9.96
CA ASP A 127 -1.39 27.64 9.40
C ASP A 127 -0.91 26.39 8.64
N ASP A 128 -0.85 26.46 7.31
CA ASP A 128 -0.35 25.35 6.48
C ASP A 128 1.16 25.48 6.23
N LEU A 129 1.81 24.35 5.93
CA LEU A 129 3.23 24.34 5.58
C LEU A 129 3.42 24.17 4.07
N VAL A 130 4.06 25.16 3.43
CA VAL A 130 4.37 25.11 1.99
C VAL A 130 5.86 24.82 1.77
N LEU A 131 6.12 23.65 1.18
CA LEU A 131 7.44 23.12 0.88
C LEU A 131 7.74 23.17 -0.61
N HIS A 132 9.02 23.30 -0.99
CA HIS A 132 9.43 23.38 -2.39
C HIS A 132 10.38 22.24 -2.76
N PHE A 133 9.95 21.41 -3.71
CA PHE A 133 10.67 20.19 -4.11
C PHE A 133 11.32 20.34 -5.49
N PRO A 134 12.60 19.99 -5.66
CA PRO A 134 13.25 19.98 -6.97
C PRO A 134 12.59 18.96 -7.92
N ILE A 135 12.15 19.43 -9.09
CA ILE A 135 11.47 18.57 -10.09
C ILE A 135 12.35 17.39 -10.49
N ALA A 136 13.66 17.62 -10.67
CA ALA A 136 14.61 16.62 -11.14
C ALA A 136 14.71 15.37 -10.24
N GLU A 137 14.28 15.45 -8.98
CA GLU A 137 14.39 14.37 -7.99
C GLU A 137 13.03 13.70 -7.69
N THR A 138 11.93 14.21 -8.28
CA THR A 138 10.58 13.69 -8.02
C THR A 138 10.27 12.40 -8.76
N GLY A 139 11.03 12.08 -9.81
CA GLY A 139 10.86 10.84 -10.56
C GLY A 139 9.62 10.78 -11.47
N PHE A 140 8.92 11.89 -11.71
CA PHE A 140 7.83 11.91 -12.69
C PHE A 140 8.35 11.70 -14.12
N ASP A 141 7.75 10.77 -14.86
CA ASP A 141 8.26 10.33 -16.16
C ASP A 141 7.29 10.49 -17.35
N GLY A 142 6.04 10.91 -17.10
CA GLY A 142 5.02 11.15 -18.13
C GLY A 142 3.77 10.30 -17.99
N ASP A 143 3.88 9.13 -17.37
CA ASP A 143 2.78 8.16 -17.26
C ASP A 143 2.04 8.26 -15.93
N THR A 144 2.59 9.03 -14.98
CA THR A 144 2.02 9.25 -13.64
C THR A 144 0.87 10.27 -13.65
N SER A 145 -0.23 9.99 -12.95
CA SER A 145 -1.37 10.91 -12.80
C SER A 145 -1.58 11.46 -11.38
N GLY A 146 -0.74 11.08 -10.42
CA GLY A 146 -0.80 11.57 -9.05
C GLY A 146 0.60 11.81 -8.49
N GLY A 147 0.73 12.78 -7.59
CA GLY A 147 1.91 12.97 -6.76
C GLY A 147 1.63 12.46 -5.36
N ARG A 148 2.66 11.89 -4.73
CA ARG A 148 2.60 11.40 -3.34
C ARG A 148 3.59 12.20 -2.49
N LEU A 149 3.14 12.60 -1.32
CA LEU A 149 3.95 13.20 -0.27
C LEU A 149 3.97 12.26 0.93
N GLU A 150 5.15 12.01 1.49
CA GLU A 150 5.31 11.26 2.73
C GLU A 150 6.05 12.09 3.76
N TRP A 151 5.61 11.98 5.00
CA TRP A 151 6.31 12.50 6.18
C TRP A 151 6.93 11.34 6.95
N GLU A 152 8.21 11.45 7.28
CA GLU A 152 8.92 10.47 8.09
C GLU A 152 8.83 10.86 9.57
N ARG A 153 8.36 9.93 10.41
CA ARG A 153 8.19 10.17 11.85
C ARG A 153 9.52 10.21 12.60
N THR A 154 10.55 9.58 12.06
CA THR A 154 11.86 9.46 12.70
C THR A 154 12.97 9.83 11.73
N GLU A 155 14.12 10.22 12.26
CA GLU A 155 15.33 10.49 11.45
C GLU A 155 15.83 9.24 10.69
N ALA A 156 15.44 8.05 11.13
CA ALA A 156 15.76 6.79 10.45
C ALA A 156 14.97 6.58 9.15
N GLY A 157 14.01 7.46 8.84
CA GLY A 157 13.17 7.37 7.64
C GLY A 157 12.00 6.40 7.80
N GLU A 158 11.56 6.13 9.04
CA GLU A 158 10.34 5.36 9.23
C GLU A 158 9.14 6.16 8.71
N HIS A 159 8.42 5.56 7.76
CA HIS A 159 7.24 6.16 7.16
C HIS A 159 6.21 6.50 8.25
N GLY A 160 5.85 7.78 8.31
CA GLY A 160 4.82 8.30 9.19
C GLY A 160 3.48 8.39 8.46
N LEU A 161 3.11 9.60 8.06
CA LEU A 161 1.86 9.89 7.37
C LEU A 161 2.13 10.14 5.88
N SER A 162 1.11 9.99 5.05
CA SER A 162 1.23 10.32 3.63
C SER A 162 -0.04 10.93 3.06
N GLY A 163 0.14 11.77 2.05
CA GLY A 163 -0.93 12.37 1.28
C GLY A 163 -0.65 12.21 -0.20
N ALA A 164 -1.70 12.38 -1.00
CA ALA A 164 -1.59 12.36 -2.44
C ALA A 164 -2.55 13.36 -3.06
N ASP A 165 -2.17 13.87 -4.21
CA ASP A 165 -2.98 14.77 -5.00
C ASP A 165 -2.75 14.51 -6.50
N THR A 166 -3.73 14.89 -7.32
CA THR A 166 -3.71 14.65 -8.77
C THR A 166 -2.75 15.62 -9.44
N VAL A 167 -2.01 15.14 -10.44
CA VAL A 167 -1.11 15.98 -11.25
C VAL A 167 -1.30 15.75 -12.73
N THR A 168 -1.02 16.78 -13.52
CA THR A 168 -0.99 16.67 -14.98
C THR A 168 0.45 16.77 -15.45
N ILE A 169 1.02 15.69 -15.99
CA ILE A 169 2.35 15.76 -16.56
C ILE A 169 2.29 16.41 -17.95
N VAL A 170 3.06 17.48 -18.13
CA VAL A 170 3.13 18.26 -19.38
C VAL A 170 4.54 18.26 -19.95
N GLY A 171 4.69 18.58 -21.24
CA GLY A 171 6.00 18.68 -21.88
C GLY A 171 6.61 17.34 -22.31
N HIS A 172 5.80 16.27 -22.38
CA HIS A 172 6.17 14.99 -22.97
C HIS A 172 6.26 15.09 -24.52
N GLY A 173 7.34 15.67 -25.03
CA GLY A 173 7.70 15.51 -26.45
C GLY A 173 8.17 14.08 -26.75
N PRO A 174 7.90 13.52 -27.94
CA PRO A 174 8.42 12.21 -28.33
C PRO A 174 9.95 12.18 -28.18
N ARG A 175 10.45 11.05 -27.65
CA ARG A 175 11.89 10.78 -27.50
C ARG A 175 12.58 10.67 -28.86
#